data_AF-A0A7I9ZW90-F1
#
_entry.id   AF-A0A7I9ZW90-F1
#
_cell.length_a   1.000
_cell.length_b   1.000
_cell.length_c   1.000
_cell.angle_alpha   90.00
_cell.angle_beta   90.00
_cell.angle_gamma   90.00
#
_symmetry.space_group_name_H-M   'P 1'
#
loop_
_entity.id
_entity.type
_entity.pdbx_description
1 polymer ?
#
loop_
_entity_poly.entity_id
_entity_poly.type
_entity_poly.pdbx_seq_one_letter_code
_entity_poly.pdbx_strand_id
1 'polypeptide(L)'
;MLRESSYADLTVRAVAARAKVAPATAYTYFSSKNHLIAEVYLDLMQQVEYFTDVNDSRASRVEKTLRAMTLTLADEPEVAAACTTALLSGNDPAVRAVRERIGVEIHRRIRAAVGPDSDPRTPAALEMTFFGALVNAGSGAFTYHQIADRLSYVVGLIVGEDR
;
A
#
# COMPACT_ATOMS: atom_id res chain seq x y z
N MET A 1 -1.49 -18.92 0.53
CA MET A 1 -2.29 -18.61 1.74
C MET A 1 -3.09 -17.34 1.50
N LEU A 2 -2.51 -16.14 1.50
CA LEU A 2 -3.28 -14.92 1.13
C LEU A 2 -3.84 -14.97 -0.30
N ARG A 3 -3.10 -15.58 -1.23
CA ARG A 3 -3.52 -15.80 -2.64
C ARG A 3 -4.33 -17.08 -2.88
N GLU A 4 -4.51 -17.92 -1.86
CA GLU A 4 -5.07 -19.28 -2.01
C GLU A 4 -6.29 -19.51 -1.09
N SER A 5 -6.71 -18.50 -0.34
CA SER A 5 -7.75 -18.62 0.68
C SER A 5 -8.51 -17.32 0.76
N SER A 6 -9.85 -17.40 0.79
CA SER A 6 -10.69 -16.21 0.93
C SER A 6 -10.31 -15.47 2.22
N TYR A 7 -10.51 -14.16 2.25
CA TYR A 7 -10.33 -13.38 3.48
C TYR A 7 -11.05 -14.02 4.66
N ALA A 8 -12.25 -14.61 4.47
CA ALA A 8 -13.00 -15.25 5.54
C ALA A 8 -12.25 -16.44 6.18
N ASP A 9 -11.49 -17.19 5.39
CA ASP A 9 -10.80 -18.42 5.82
C ASP A 9 -9.39 -18.16 6.35
N LEU A 10 -8.82 -16.97 6.10
CA LEU A 10 -7.49 -16.62 6.58
C LEU A 10 -7.49 -16.46 8.11
N THR A 11 -6.74 -17.33 8.78
CA THR A 11 -6.47 -17.22 10.22
C THR A 11 -4.97 -17.29 10.50
N VAL A 12 -4.53 -16.68 11.60
CA VAL A 12 -3.12 -16.78 12.06
C VAL A 12 -2.71 -18.24 12.26
N ARG A 13 -3.63 -19.10 12.71
CA ARG A 13 -3.41 -20.54 12.87
C ARG A 13 -3.20 -21.26 11.53
N ALA A 14 -4.00 -20.95 10.51
CA ALA A 14 -3.85 -21.53 9.17
C ALA A 14 -2.50 -21.14 8.55
N VAL A 15 -2.09 -19.89 8.74
CA VAL A 15 -0.77 -19.41 8.30
C VAL A 15 0.36 -20.10 9.06
N ALA A 16 0.24 -20.27 10.38
CA ALA A 16 1.20 -21.01 11.19
C ALA A 16 1.35 -22.47 10.71
N ALA A 17 0.23 -23.14 10.45
CA ALA A 17 0.23 -24.51 9.93
C ALA A 17 0.92 -24.62 8.56
N ARG A 18 0.64 -23.69 7.63
CA ARG A 18 1.31 -23.63 6.30
C ARG A 18 2.82 -23.42 6.45
N ALA A 19 3.22 -22.53 7.35
CA ALA A 19 4.60 -22.21 7.64
C ALA A 19 5.31 -23.28 8.49
N LYS A 20 4.60 -24.34 8.90
CA LYS A 20 5.10 -25.43 9.75
C LYS A 20 5.64 -24.92 11.10
N VAL A 21 5.01 -23.90 11.66
CA VAL A 21 5.32 -23.35 12.99
C VAL A 21 4.15 -23.56 13.96
N ALA A 22 4.46 -23.63 15.26
CA ALA A 22 3.42 -23.72 16.27
C ALA A 22 2.56 -22.44 16.28
N PRO A 23 1.23 -22.54 16.45
CA PRO A 23 0.37 -21.35 16.53
C PRO A 23 0.80 -20.34 17.61
N ALA A 24 1.28 -20.83 18.76
CA ALA A 24 1.78 -19.96 19.83
C ALA A 24 2.97 -19.09 19.38
N THR A 25 3.86 -19.65 18.55
CA THR A 25 4.96 -18.90 17.93
C THR A 25 4.42 -17.81 17.02
N ALA A 26 3.42 -18.11 16.18
CA ALA A 26 2.83 -17.11 15.29
C ALA A 26 2.15 -15.96 16.07
N TYR A 27 1.46 -16.25 17.18
CA TYR A 27 0.87 -15.22 18.05
C TYR A 27 1.90 -14.36 18.80
N THR A 28 3.16 -14.79 18.86
CA THR A 28 4.26 -13.95 19.37
C THR A 28 4.57 -12.79 18.40
N TYR A 29 4.34 -12.99 17.11
CA TYR A 29 4.57 -11.98 16.07
C TYR A 29 3.30 -11.25 15.66
N PHE A 30 2.18 -11.97 15.54
CA PHE A 30 0.91 -11.45 15.03
C PHE A 30 -0.19 -11.61 16.07
N SER A 31 -0.47 -10.52 16.80
CA SER A 31 -1.54 -10.45 17.81
C SER A 31 -2.94 -10.73 17.25
N SER A 32 -3.17 -10.44 15.97
CA SER A 32 -4.47 -10.58 15.33
C SER A 32 -4.34 -10.88 13.83
N LYS A 33 -5.45 -11.33 13.22
CA LYS A 33 -5.54 -11.48 11.76
C LYS A 33 -5.27 -10.14 11.03
N ASN A 34 -5.81 -9.04 11.57
CA ASN A 34 -5.59 -7.71 10.99
C ASN A 34 -4.12 -7.27 11.12
N HIS A 35 -3.47 -7.59 12.24
CA HIS A 35 -2.04 -7.34 12.41
C HIS A 35 -1.20 -8.12 11.39
N LEU A 36 -1.46 -9.41 11.21
CA LEU A 36 -0.80 -10.21 10.17
C LEU A 36 -0.98 -9.61 8.77
N ILE A 37 -2.20 -9.21 8.41
CA ILE A 37 -2.48 -8.62 7.10
C ILE A 37 -1.75 -7.29 6.91
N ALA A 38 -1.74 -6.44 7.94
CA ALA A 38 -1.03 -5.16 7.89
C ALA A 38 0.48 -5.37 7.69
N GLU A 39 1.10 -6.35 8.37
CA GLU A 39 2.53 -6.65 8.20
C GLU A 39 2.83 -7.17 6.79
N VAL A 40 1.95 -8.02 6.23
CA VAL A 40 2.13 -8.46 4.84
C VAL A 40 1.98 -7.30 3.87
N TYR A 41 1.02 -6.41 4.07
CA TYR A 41 0.89 -5.23 3.21
C TYR A 41 2.13 -4.33 3.29
N LEU A 42 2.69 -4.15 4.48
CA LEU A 42 3.94 -3.41 4.66
C LEU A 42 5.10 -4.07 3.91
N ASP A 43 5.28 -5.39 4.03
CA ASP A 43 6.32 -6.14 3.31
C ASP A 43 6.17 -5.97 1.78
N LEU A 44 4.94 -6.09 1.28
CA LEU A 44 4.65 -5.85 -0.14
C LEU A 44 4.97 -4.42 -0.57
N MET A 45 4.59 -3.42 0.22
CA MET A 45 4.95 -2.03 -0.04
C MET A 45 6.46 -1.84 -0.07
N GLN A 46 7.21 -2.46 0.85
CA GLN A 46 8.68 -2.39 0.94
C GLN A 46 9.41 -3.04 -0.25
N GLN A 47 8.76 -3.93 -0.99
CA GLN A 47 9.31 -4.56 -2.19
C GLN A 47 9.07 -3.74 -3.47
N VAL A 48 8.20 -2.72 -3.43
CA VAL A 48 7.99 -1.82 -4.57
C VAL A 48 9.30 -1.09 -4.93
N GLU A 49 9.62 -1.05 -6.22
CA GLU A 49 10.82 -0.39 -6.74
C GLU A 49 10.80 1.13 -6.50
N TYR A 50 11.98 1.71 -6.27
CA TYR A 50 12.16 3.15 -6.29
C TYR A 50 12.36 3.64 -7.71
N PHE A 51 11.50 4.54 -8.17
CA PHE A 51 11.64 5.20 -9.47
C PHE A 51 12.34 6.54 -9.26
N THR A 52 13.67 6.56 -9.39
CA THR A 52 14.53 7.74 -9.12
C THR A 52 15.44 8.11 -10.29
N ASP A 53 15.22 7.56 -11.49
CA ASP A 53 16.05 7.87 -12.66
C ASP A 53 15.95 9.36 -13.02
N VAL A 54 17.08 10.06 -13.02
CA VAL A 54 17.16 11.49 -13.30
C VAL A 54 16.87 11.82 -14.76
N ASN A 55 16.94 10.83 -15.66
CA ASN A 55 16.58 11.00 -17.07
C ASN A 55 15.07 10.98 -17.28
N ASP A 56 14.30 10.43 -16.34
CA ASP A 56 12.85 10.52 -16.36
C ASP A 56 12.38 11.90 -15.87
N SER A 57 11.25 12.38 -16.42
CA SER A 57 10.56 13.54 -15.88
C SER A 57 10.08 13.29 -14.44
N ARG A 58 9.90 14.36 -13.65
CA ARG A 58 9.37 14.21 -12.28
C ARG A 58 8.00 13.54 -12.31
N ALA A 59 7.14 13.97 -13.22
CA ALA A 59 5.81 13.41 -13.41
C ALA A 59 5.88 11.90 -13.70
N SER A 60 6.78 11.47 -14.59
CA SER A 60 6.93 10.04 -14.94
C SER A 60 7.38 9.20 -13.74
N ARG A 61 8.36 9.67 -12.96
CA ARG A 61 8.80 8.95 -11.74
C ARG A 61 7.67 8.81 -10.72
N VAL A 62 6.93 9.88 -10.47
CA VAL A 62 5.80 9.88 -9.53
C VAL A 62 4.70 8.96 -10.01
N GLU A 63 4.34 9.02 -11.30
CA GLU A 63 3.34 8.13 -11.91
C GLU A 63 3.75 6.66 -11.76
N LYS A 64 4.97 6.28 -12.16
CA LYS A 64 5.48 4.91 -12.02
C LYS A 64 5.41 4.44 -10.56
N THR A 65 5.78 5.30 -9.62
CA THR A 65 5.75 5.01 -8.18
C THR A 65 4.33 4.75 -7.67
N LEU A 66 3.39 5.65 -7.93
CA LEU A 66 2.01 5.50 -7.49
C LEU A 66 1.32 4.30 -8.17
N ARG A 67 1.59 4.08 -9.46
CA ARG A 67 1.09 2.94 -10.22
C ARG A 67 1.61 1.63 -9.65
N ALA A 68 2.91 1.51 -9.39
CA ALA A 68 3.50 0.29 -8.83
C ALA A 68 2.94 -0.04 -7.43
N MET A 69 2.83 0.96 -6.54
CA MET A 69 2.22 0.76 -5.22
C MET A 69 0.73 0.37 -5.33
N THR A 70 -0.04 0.99 -6.24
CA THR A 70 -1.45 0.65 -6.44
C THR A 70 -1.62 -0.78 -6.95
N LEU A 71 -0.78 -1.20 -7.90
CA LEU A 71 -0.91 -2.50 -8.55
C LEU A 71 -0.37 -3.67 -7.72
N THR A 72 0.26 -3.39 -6.58
CA THR A 72 0.81 -4.42 -5.68
C THR A 72 -0.24 -5.45 -5.23
N LEU A 73 -1.52 -5.07 -5.16
CA LEU A 73 -2.64 -5.93 -4.80
C LEU A 73 -3.72 -6.02 -5.88
N ALA A 74 -3.46 -5.56 -7.11
CA ALA A 74 -4.50 -5.45 -8.13
C ALA A 74 -5.08 -6.80 -8.58
N ASP A 75 -4.23 -7.83 -8.68
CA ASP A 75 -4.65 -9.18 -9.06
C ASP A 75 -5.28 -9.97 -7.89
N GLU A 76 -5.33 -9.38 -6.69
CA GLU A 76 -5.75 -10.04 -5.44
C GLU A 76 -6.81 -9.17 -4.71
N PRO A 77 -7.98 -8.91 -5.30
CA PRO A 77 -8.95 -7.93 -4.80
C PRO A 77 -9.45 -8.24 -3.38
N GLU A 78 -9.54 -9.51 -3.01
CA GLU A 78 -9.93 -9.96 -1.68
C GLU A 78 -8.88 -9.59 -0.62
N VAL A 79 -7.59 -9.75 -0.96
CA VAL A 79 -6.46 -9.32 -0.10
C VAL A 79 -6.44 -7.80 0.02
N ALA A 80 -6.78 -7.10 -1.06
CA ALA A 80 -6.80 -5.65 -1.09
C ALA A 80 -7.94 -5.06 -0.22
N ALA A 81 -9.14 -5.64 -0.29
CA ALA A 81 -10.26 -5.29 0.59
C ALA A 81 -9.95 -5.61 2.07
N ALA A 82 -9.27 -6.74 2.31
CA ALA A 82 -8.79 -7.14 3.63
C ALA A 82 -7.79 -6.13 4.21
N CYS A 83 -6.81 -5.68 3.41
CA CYS A 83 -5.84 -4.66 3.82
C CYS A 83 -6.53 -3.34 4.16
N THR A 84 -7.47 -2.89 3.32
CA THR A 84 -8.25 -1.67 3.59
C THR A 84 -9.00 -1.77 4.92
N THR A 85 -9.69 -2.89 5.15
CA THR A 85 -10.42 -3.15 6.40
C THR A 85 -9.49 -3.19 7.62
N ALA A 86 -8.36 -3.89 7.50
CA ALA A 86 -7.39 -4.01 8.57
C ALA A 86 -6.80 -2.64 8.95
N LEU A 87 -6.42 -1.82 7.98
CA LEU A 87 -5.79 -0.51 8.22
C LEU A 87 -6.75 0.54 8.78
N LEU A 88 -8.04 0.47 8.41
CA LEU A 88 -9.09 1.34 8.95
C LEU A 88 -9.58 0.90 10.33
N SER A 89 -9.27 -0.32 10.76
CA SER A 89 -9.61 -0.79 12.11
C SER A 89 -8.77 -0.05 13.16
N GLY A 90 -9.41 0.85 13.92
CA GLY A 90 -8.73 1.76 14.86
C GLY A 90 -8.39 1.17 16.25
N ASN A 91 -8.86 -0.04 16.57
CA ASN A 91 -8.92 -0.51 17.96
C ASN A 91 -7.74 -1.41 18.38
N ASP A 92 -6.85 -1.81 17.46
CA ASP A 92 -5.69 -2.67 17.77
C ASP A 92 -4.38 -1.84 17.74
N PRO A 93 -3.70 -1.64 18.89
CA PRO A 93 -2.44 -0.89 18.95
C PRO A 93 -1.34 -1.46 18.04
N ALA A 94 -1.30 -2.77 17.82
CA ALA A 94 -0.29 -3.39 16.95
C ALA A 94 -0.55 -3.02 15.48
N VAL A 95 -1.80 -3.07 15.05
CA VAL A 95 -2.20 -2.63 13.69
C VAL A 95 -1.88 -1.15 13.48
N ARG A 96 -2.12 -0.30 14.49
CA ARG A 96 -1.77 1.13 14.42
C ARG A 96 -0.27 1.35 14.18
N ALA A 97 0.58 0.62 14.89
CA ALA A 97 2.03 0.73 14.74
C ALA A 97 2.49 0.34 13.32
N VAL A 98 1.88 -0.70 12.74
CA VAL A 98 2.17 -1.11 11.35
C VAL A 98 1.63 -0.09 10.35
N ARG A 99 0.43 0.46 10.58
CA ARG A 99 -0.12 1.54 9.74
C ARG A 99 0.78 2.77 9.69
N GLU A 100 1.37 3.15 10.82
CA GLU A 100 2.36 4.24 10.89
C GLU A 100 3.60 3.91 10.03
N ARG A 101 4.13 2.68 10.12
CA ARG A 101 5.25 2.22 9.28
C ARG A 101 4.91 2.22 7.78
N ILE A 102 3.69 1.83 7.42
CA ILE A 102 3.19 1.88 6.03
C ILE A 102 3.15 3.33 5.54
N GLY A 103 2.62 4.26 6.34
CA GLY A 103 2.60 5.68 6.01
C GLY A 103 4.01 6.24 5.78
N VAL A 104 4.98 5.88 6.63
CA VAL A 104 6.39 6.25 6.47
C VAL A 104 6.98 5.69 5.17
N GLU A 105 6.66 4.44 4.82
CA GLU A 105 7.18 3.82 3.59
C GLU A 105 6.62 4.46 2.32
N ILE A 106 5.31 4.74 2.30
CA ILE A 106 4.64 5.46 1.20
C ILE A 106 5.24 6.86 1.05
N HIS A 107 5.37 7.60 2.16
CA HIS A 107 6.00 8.93 2.17
C HIS A 107 7.41 8.88 1.59
N ARG A 108 8.23 7.90 2.02
CA ARG A 108 9.61 7.73 1.54
C ARG A 108 9.67 7.52 0.03
N ARG A 109 8.79 6.67 -0.53
CA ARG A 109 8.71 6.38 -1.97
C ARG A 109 8.29 7.60 -2.78
N ILE A 110 7.22 8.27 -2.34
CA ILE A 110 6.72 9.47 -3.00
C ILE A 110 7.78 10.56 -2.99
N ARG A 111 8.42 10.81 -1.84
CA ARG A 111 9.48 11.81 -1.73
C ARG A 111 10.69 11.49 -2.62
N ALA A 112 11.10 10.23 -2.70
CA ALA A 112 12.19 9.81 -3.58
C ALA A 112 11.85 10.06 -5.06
N ALA A 113 10.63 9.76 -5.49
CA ALA A 113 10.17 9.96 -6.86
C ALA A 113 10.06 11.44 -7.25
N VAL A 114 9.52 12.26 -6.33
CA VAL A 114 9.40 13.72 -6.49
C VAL A 114 10.78 14.39 -6.61
N GLY A 115 11.77 13.87 -5.88
CA GLY A 115 13.14 14.36 -5.90
C GLY A 115 13.42 15.48 -4.87
N PRO A 116 14.67 15.97 -4.79
CA PRO A 116 15.05 17.04 -3.88
C PRO A 116 14.39 18.38 -4.26
N ASP A 117 14.35 19.31 -3.30
CA ASP A 117 13.90 20.71 -3.47
C ASP A 117 12.45 20.93 -3.90
N SER A 118 11.60 19.91 -3.83
CA SER A 118 10.17 20.06 -4.04
C SER A 118 9.49 20.79 -2.88
N ASP A 119 8.45 21.56 -3.20
CA ASP A 119 7.50 22.06 -2.21
C ASP A 119 6.96 20.91 -1.34
N PRO A 120 7.06 20.97 0.00
CA PRO A 120 6.54 19.92 0.89
C PRO A 120 5.05 19.61 0.71
N ARG A 121 4.28 20.54 0.13
CA ARG A 121 2.85 20.34 -0.18
C ARG A 121 2.62 19.32 -1.29
N THR A 122 3.57 19.16 -2.22
CA THR A 122 3.47 18.22 -3.35
C THR A 122 3.43 16.75 -2.88
N PRO A 123 4.41 16.22 -2.12
CA PRO A 123 4.33 14.86 -1.61
C PRO A 123 3.13 14.66 -0.67
N ALA A 124 2.79 15.64 0.17
CA ALA A 124 1.61 15.56 1.04
C ALA A 124 0.29 15.43 0.24
N ALA A 125 0.14 16.18 -0.85
CA ALA A 125 -1.01 16.06 -1.74
C ALA A 125 -1.06 14.69 -2.43
N LEU A 126 0.08 14.21 -2.94
CA LEU A 126 0.19 12.89 -3.57
C LEU A 126 -0.15 11.75 -2.59
N GLU A 127 0.28 11.85 -1.33
CA GLU A 127 -0.05 10.90 -0.26
C GLU A 127 -1.56 10.87 0.01
N MET A 128 -2.18 12.04 0.19
CA MET A 128 -3.63 12.13 0.39
C MET A 128 -4.41 11.56 -0.80
N THR A 129 -3.98 11.87 -2.03
CA THR A 129 -4.54 11.30 -3.25
C THR A 129 -4.40 9.78 -3.27
N PHE A 130 -3.22 9.24 -2.95
CA PHE A 130 -2.96 7.81 -2.95
C PHE A 130 -3.82 7.07 -1.93
N PHE A 131 -3.91 7.56 -0.69
CA PHE A 131 -4.78 6.96 0.33
C PHE A 131 -6.26 7.02 -0.07
N GLY A 132 -6.73 8.14 -0.61
CA GLY A 132 -8.09 8.26 -1.13
C GLY A 132 -8.36 7.27 -2.27
N ALA A 133 -7.41 7.11 -3.18
CA ALA A 133 -7.45 6.15 -4.27
C ALA A 133 -7.58 4.70 -3.76
N LEU A 134 -6.79 4.31 -2.76
CA LEU A 134 -6.86 2.97 -2.15
C LEU A 134 -8.22 2.71 -1.48
N VAL A 135 -8.79 3.70 -0.79
CA VAL A 135 -10.13 3.55 -0.18
C VAL A 135 -11.20 3.38 -1.25
N ASN A 136 -11.12 4.11 -2.37
CA ASN A 136 -12.04 3.94 -3.50
C ASN A 136 -11.91 2.56 -4.16
N ALA A 137 -10.69 2.03 -4.26
CA ALA A 137 -10.49 0.67 -4.77
C ALA A 137 -11.04 -0.38 -3.79
N GLY A 138 -10.70 -0.26 -2.51
CA GLY A 138 -11.13 -1.17 -1.45
C GLY A 138 -12.63 -1.17 -1.18
N SER A 139 -13.33 -0.07 -1.45
CA SER A 139 -14.79 0.00 -1.38
C SER A 139 -15.50 -0.62 -2.59
N GLY A 140 -14.76 -0.98 -3.64
CA GLY A 140 -15.30 -1.49 -4.90
C GLY A 140 -15.87 -0.40 -5.82
N ALA A 141 -15.70 0.88 -5.48
CA ALA A 141 -16.12 1.99 -6.38
C ALA A 141 -15.33 1.97 -7.69
N PHE A 142 -14.05 1.55 -7.64
CA PHE A 142 -13.18 1.36 -8.79
C PHE A 142 -12.31 0.12 -8.63
N THR A 143 -11.81 -0.44 -9.73
CA THR A 143 -10.76 -1.45 -9.67
C THR A 143 -9.39 -0.80 -9.43
N TYR A 144 -8.41 -1.56 -8.93
CA TYR A 144 -7.04 -1.06 -8.76
C TYR A 144 -6.40 -0.61 -10.09
N HIS A 145 -6.72 -1.29 -11.19
CA HIS A 145 -6.28 -0.86 -12.53
C HIS A 145 -6.90 0.48 -12.92
N GLN A 146 -8.21 0.66 -12.71
CA GLN A 146 -8.87 1.94 -12.97
C GLN A 146 -8.32 3.06 -12.08
N ILE A 147 -7.99 2.77 -10.83
CA ILE A 147 -7.32 3.73 -9.95
C ILE A 147 -5.93 4.07 -10.47
N ALA A 148 -5.13 3.08 -10.88
CA ALA A 148 -3.80 3.30 -11.42
C ALA A 148 -3.83 4.22 -12.65
N ASP A 149 -4.77 4.02 -13.56
CA ASP A 149 -4.94 4.88 -14.75
C ASP A 149 -5.41 6.30 -14.38
N ARG A 150 -6.24 6.44 -13.34
CA ARG A 150 -6.65 7.75 -12.85
C ARG A 150 -5.54 8.52 -12.14
N LEU A 151 -4.66 7.81 -11.43
CA LEU A 151 -3.54 8.46 -10.75
C LEU A 151 -2.62 9.17 -11.74
N SER A 152 -2.45 8.66 -12.98
CA SER A 152 -1.65 9.32 -14.02
C SER A 152 -2.09 10.76 -14.30
N TYR A 153 -3.39 11.02 -14.53
CA TYR A 153 -3.83 12.40 -14.81
C TYR A 153 -3.77 13.28 -13.54
N VAL A 154 -4.05 12.72 -12.36
CA VAL A 154 -3.99 13.48 -11.10
C VAL A 154 -2.55 13.90 -10.78
N VAL A 155 -1.57 13.05 -11.06
CA VAL A 155 -0.15 13.39 -10.96
C VAL A 155 0.18 14.59 -11.85
N GLY A 156 -0.30 14.60 -13.10
CA GLY A 156 -0.14 15.76 -14.00
C GLY A 156 -0.72 17.06 -13.43
N LEU A 157 -1.89 16.99 -12.76
CA LEU A 157 -2.50 18.14 -12.09
C LEU A 157 -1.73 18.65 -10.87
N ILE A 158 -1.08 17.75 -10.11
CA ILE A 158 -0.38 18.09 -8.86
C ILE A 158 1.06 18.54 -9.13
N VAL A 159 1.77 17.82 -9.98
CA VAL A 159 3.20 18.04 -10.27
C VAL A 159 3.39 19.09 -11.36
N GLY A 160 2.38 19.29 -12.21
CA GLY A 160 2.48 20.07 -13.45
C GLY A 160 3.12 19.26 -14.57
N GLU A 161 2.84 19.64 -15.82
CA GLU A 161 3.64 19.17 -16.95
C GLU A 161 4.99 19.90 -16.88
N ASP A 162 6.10 19.15 -16.92
CA ASP A 162 7.43 19.75 -17.06
C ASP A 162 7.41 20.58 -18.35
N ARG A 163 7.48 21.90 -18.21
CA ARG A 163 7.36 22.87 -19.30
C ARG A 163 8.72 23.20 -19.90
#